data_AF-A0A7S1MQH4-F1
#
_entry.id   AF-A0A7S1MQH4-F1
#
_cell.length_a   1.000
_cell.length_b   1.000
_cell.length_c   1.000
_cell.angle_alpha   90.00
_cell.angle_beta   90.00
_cell.angle_gamma   90.00
#
_symmetry.space_group_name_H-M   'P 1'
#
loop_
_entity.id
_entity.type
_entity.pdbx_description
1 polymer ?
#
loop_
_entity_poly.entity_id
_entity_poly.type
_entity_poly.pdbx_seq_one_letter_code
_entity_poly.pdbx_strand_id
1 'polypeptide(L)'
;MPGSVCSYGGDSASSITAHINGKGFLGSTSSRDAFGAFDMDHKDDAMLKKLPGIQKVHDCIGQGEFSAVHRCSMDGHGEVAVKTFSLGVSLRAVMFDLKTLRHPNLVQVIQVHTESTVGIVLELCGPTLFKVLHTTQGDAFPQLKDVGERVRAG
;
A
#
# COMPACT_ATOMS: atom_id res chain seq x y z
N MET A 1 -48.14 -8.13 -39.29
CA MET A 1 -47.60 -7.61 -38.02
C MET A 1 -46.33 -6.82 -38.34
N PRO A 2 -46.31 -5.50 -38.12
CA PRO A 2 -45.15 -4.65 -38.44
C PRO A 2 -44.02 -4.83 -37.41
N GLY A 3 -42.79 -4.84 -37.92
CA GLY A 3 -41.56 -5.06 -37.18
C GLY A 3 -41.17 -3.86 -36.30
N SER A 4 -40.62 -4.18 -35.13
CA SER A 4 -40.00 -3.22 -34.22
C SER A 4 -38.53 -3.06 -34.59
N VAL A 5 -38.17 -1.83 -34.98
CA VAL A 5 -36.79 -1.40 -35.24
C VAL A 5 -36.34 -0.64 -33.99
N CYS A 6 -35.37 -1.18 -33.25
CA CYS A 6 -34.71 -0.45 -32.18
C CYS A 6 -33.54 0.35 -32.75
N SER A 7 -33.74 1.67 -32.85
CA SER A 7 -32.68 2.64 -33.14
C SER A 7 -31.86 2.90 -31.87
N TYR A 8 -30.57 2.58 -31.89
CA TYR A 8 -29.61 3.08 -30.91
C TYR A 8 -29.03 4.40 -31.43
N GLY A 9 -29.54 5.51 -30.89
CA GLY A 9 -28.92 6.82 -31.01
C GLY A 9 -27.67 6.86 -30.14
N GLY A 10 -26.52 7.09 -30.77
CA GLY A 10 -25.31 7.50 -30.08
C GLY A 10 -25.43 8.93 -29.61
N ASP A 11 -24.75 9.26 -28.51
CA ASP A 11 -24.16 10.57 -28.34
C ASP A 11 -23.08 10.57 -27.25
N SER A 12 -22.01 11.29 -27.58
CA SER A 12 -21.05 11.95 -26.68
C SER A 12 -19.97 11.10 -25.99
N ALA A 13 -19.01 10.67 -26.80
CA ALA A 13 -17.64 10.44 -26.34
C ALA A 13 -17.04 11.77 -25.82
N SER A 14 -16.92 11.89 -24.50
CA SER A 14 -16.20 13.00 -23.88
C SER A 14 -14.70 12.71 -23.97
N SER A 15 -14.05 13.35 -24.94
CA SER A 15 -12.60 13.38 -25.12
C SER A 15 -11.94 14.11 -23.94
N ILE A 16 -11.28 13.37 -23.04
CA ILE A 16 -10.38 13.96 -22.05
C ILE A 16 -9.01 14.14 -22.72
N THR A 17 -8.77 15.33 -23.24
CA THR A 17 -7.48 15.75 -23.78
C THR A 17 -6.54 16.07 -22.61
N ALA A 18 -5.65 15.14 -22.27
CA ALA A 18 -4.54 15.42 -21.36
C ALA A 18 -3.47 16.25 -22.11
N HIS A 19 -3.41 17.55 -21.81
CA HIS A 19 -2.30 18.41 -22.24
C HIS A 19 -1.02 18.05 -21.48
N ILE A 20 -0.19 17.19 -22.07
CA ILE A 20 1.18 16.97 -21.60
C ILE A 20 2.02 18.15 -22.12
N ASN A 21 2.15 19.19 -21.31
CA ASN A 21 3.04 20.31 -21.62
C ASN A 21 4.47 19.87 -21.29
N GLY A 22 5.14 19.28 -22.28
CA GLY A 22 6.55 18.92 -22.22
C GLY A 22 7.42 20.18 -22.17
N LYS A 23 7.89 20.53 -20.96
CA LYS A 23 9.11 21.32 -20.79
C LYS A 23 10.14 20.43 -20.10
N GLY A 24 11.20 20.13 -20.85
CA GLY A 24 12.29 19.29 -20.42
C GLY A 24 12.92 19.80 -19.12
N PHE A 25 13.09 18.87 -18.19
CA PHE A 25 13.97 19.04 -17.05
C PHE A 25 15.02 17.93 -17.12
N LEU A 26 16.09 18.18 -17.89
CA LEU A 26 17.34 17.45 -17.79
C LEU A 26 18.04 17.94 -16.51
N GLY A 27 17.55 17.46 -15.37
CA GLY A 27 18.21 17.52 -14.08
C GLY A 27 18.83 16.17 -13.79
N SER A 28 20.13 16.04 -14.07
CA SER A 28 20.97 14.96 -13.56
C SER A 28 20.91 14.96 -12.03
N THR A 29 20.11 14.09 -11.43
CA THR A 29 20.15 13.83 -10.00
C THR A 29 21.12 12.69 -9.74
N SER A 30 22.33 13.09 -9.39
CA SER A 30 23.31 12.22 -8.76
C SER A 30 22.68 11.57 -7.53
N SER A 31 22.62 10.24 -7.57
CA SER A 31 22.60 9.32 -6.44
C SER A 31 23.27 9.89 -5.20
N ARG A 32 22.45 10.46 -4.30
CA ARG A 32 22.75 10.72 -2.90
C ARG A 32 21.47 10.41 -2.14
N ASP A 33 21.50 9.31 -1.39
CA ASP A 33 20.64 8.97 -0.26
C ASP A 33 19.52 9.98 0.04
N ALA A 34 18.43 9.89 -0.72
CA ALA A 34 17.29 10.79 -0.60
C ALA A 34 15.99 9.99 -0.40
N PHE A 35 16.03 9.01 0.50
CA PHE A 35 14.91 8.86 1.42
C PHE A 35 15.06 9.98 2.45
N GLY A 36 14.83 11.21 1.98
CA GLY A 36 14.76 12.36 2.87
C GLY A 36 13.78 12.01 3.98
N ALA A 37 14.14 12.37 5.20
CA ALA A 37 13.19 12.47 6.30
C ALA A 37 12.11 13.47 5.85
N PHE A 38 11.11 12.98 5.13
CA PHE A 38 9.87 13.69 4.97
C PHE A 38 9.29 13.70 6.36
N ASP A 39 9.28 14.90 6.95
CA ASP A 39 8.66 15.18 8.23
C ASP A 39 7.23 14.64 8.12
N MET A 40 7.03 13.43 8.63
CA MET A 40 5.71 12.84 8.73
C MET A 40 4.99 13.73 9.71
N ASP A 41 4.02 14.48 9.18
CA ASP A 41 3.05 15.17 10.00
C ASP A 41 2.60 14.19 11.08
N HIS A 42 2.81 14.56 12.35
CA HIS A 42 2.34 13.84 13.55
C HIS A 42 0.85 13.47 13.51
N LYS A 43 0.14 13.98 12.49
CA LYS A 43 -1.24 13.72 12.15
C LYS A 43 -1.52 12.26 11.79
N ASP A 44 -0.61 11.58 11.09
CA ASP A 44 -0.85 10.19 10.64
C ASP A 44 -0.83 9.21 11.82
N ASP A 45 0.09 9.39 12.77
CA ASP A 45 0.14 8.62 14.02
C ASP A 45 -1.16 8.76 14.83
N ALA A 46 -1.72 9.96 14.87
CA ALA A 46 -2.98 10.23 15.56
C ALA A 46 -4.17 9.54 14.88
N MET A 47 -4.12 9.32 13.57
CA MET A 47 -5.16 8.56 12.84
C MET A 47 -4.98 7.05 13.01
N LEU A 48 -3.75 6.54 12.97
CA LEU A 48 -3.44 5.13 13.18
C LEU A 48 -3.85 4.64 14.57
N LYS A 49 -3.65 5.46 15.61
CA LYS A 49 -4.09 5.16 16.99
C LYS A 49 -5.60 5.07 17.16
N LYS A 50 -6.39 5.55 16.18
CA LYS A 50 -7.86 5.41 16.19
C LYS A 50 -8.33 4.09 15.59
N LEU A 51 -7.45 3.34 14.92
CA LEU A 51 -7.81 2.04 14.37
C LEU A 51 -7.93 1.01 15.50
N PRO A 52 -9.07 0.30 15.60
CA PRO A 52 -9.30 -0.63 16.69
C PRO A 52 -8.29 -1.78 16.65
N GLY A 53 -7.70 -2.09 17.79
CA GLY A 53 -6.70 -3.14 17.97
C GLY A 53 -5.25 -2.68 17.82
N ILE A 54 -4.98 -1.51 17.24
CA ILE A 54 -3.61 -0.99 17.14
C ILE A 54 -3.15 -0.45 18.50
N GLN A 55 -2.14 -1.08 19.08
CA GLN A 55 -1.57 -0.69 20.38
C GLN A 55 -0.45 0.34 20.24
N LYS A 56 0.41 0.16 19.23
CA LYS A 56 1.59 1.00 19.01
C LYS A 56 1.90 1.12 17.53
N VAL A 57 2.21 2.34 17.09
CA VAL A 57 2.80 2.63 15.78
C VAL A 57 4.31 2.70 15.97
N HIS A 58 5.07 2.01 15.12
CA HIS A 58 6.54 2.01 15.14
C HIS A 58 7.04 2.96 14.05
N ASP A 59 7.43 2.43 12.90
CA ASP A 59 8.05 3.15 11.79
C ASP A 59 7.21 3.09 10.51
N CYS A 60 7.36 4.12 9.67
CA CYS A 60 6.86 4.09 8.30
C CYS A 60 7.80 3.24 7.44
N ILE A 61 7.30 2.10 6.97
CA ILE A 61 8.05 1.11 6.19
C ILE A 61 7.86 1.25 4.68
N GLY A 62 6.95 2.13 4.26
CA GLY A 62 6.73 2.43 2.85
C GLY A 62 5.84 3.64 2.65
N GLN A 63 6.18 4.48 1.67
CA GLN A 63 5.43 5.68 1.35
C GLN A 63 5.20 5.75 -0.16
N GLY A 64 3.97 6.10 -0.52
CA GLY A 64 3.56 6.43 -1.87
C GLY A 64 2.80 7.76 -1.87
N GLU A 65 2.47 8.24 -3.07
CA GLU A 65 1.82 9.53 -3.28
C GLU A 65 0.47 9.65 -2.54
N PHE A 66 -0.30 8.56 -2.48
CA PHE A 66 -1.65 8.53 -1.90
C PHE A 66 -1.81 7.55 -0.74
N SER A 67 -0.71 6.96 -0.26
CA SER A 67 -0.77 5.98 0.81
C SER A 67 0.54 5.86 1.55
N ALA A 68 0.48 5.54 2.84
CA ALA A 68 1.63 5.20 3.65
C ALA A 68 1.42 3.85 4.31
N VAL A 69 2.50 3.14 4.61
CA VAL A 69 2.50 1.82 5.23
C VAL A 69 3.36 1.88 6.48
N HIS A 70 2.76 1.53 7.61
CA HIS A 70 3.39 1.61 8.92
C HIS A 70 3.50 0.23 9.55
N ARG A 71 4.62 -0.04 10.21
CA ARG A 71 4.74 -1.18 11.10
C ARG A 71 4.05 -0.85 12.41
N CYS A 72 3.13 -1.68 12.84
CA CYS A 72 2.35 -1.48 14.06
C CYS A 72 2.32 -2.76 14.90
N SER A 73 2.11 -2.61 16.21
CA SER A 73 1.72 -3.72 17.08
C SER A 73 0.19 -3.73 17.24
N MET A 74 -0.41 -4.89 17.00
CA MET A 74 -1.86 -5.12 17.09
C MET A 74 -2.18 -6.21 18.11
N ASP A 75 -3.23 -5.98 18.89
CA ASP A 75 -3.71 -6.95 19.87
C ASP A 75 -4.13 -8.27 19.21
N GLY A 76 -3.71 -9.40 19.79
CA GLY A 76 -3.98 -10.75 19.26
C GLY A 76 -3.26 -11.15 17.97
N HIS A 77 -2.61 -10.22 17.26
CA HIS A 77 -1.94 -10.47 15.98
C HIS A 77 -0.43 -10.21 15.97
N GLY A 78 0.12 -9.57 17.00
CA GLY A 78 1.55 -9.27 17.07
C GLY A 78 1.91 -8.08 16.18
N GLU A 79 2.93 -8.21 15.35
CA GLU A 79 3.34 -7.14 14.43
C GLU A 79 2.62 -7.23 13.08
N VAL A 80 2.10 -6.10 12.63
CA VAL A 80 1.30 -5.97 11.41
C VAL A 80 1.77 -4.78 10.58
N ALA A 81 1.46 -4.81 9.28
CA ALA A 81 1.62 -3.66 8.40
C ALA A 81 0.25 -2.96 8.23
N VAL A 82 0.19 -1.66 8.49
CA VAL A 82 -1.04 -0.87 8.32
C VAL A 82 -0.85 0.09 7.17
N LYS A 83 -1.59 -0.13 6.08
CA LYS A 83 -1.64 0.77 4.93
C LYS A 83 -2.77 1.76 5.08
N THR A 84 -2.45 3.04 5.21
CA THR A 84 -3.40 4.16 5.24
C THR A 84 -3.46 4.83 3.88
N PHE A 85 -4.60 5.46 3.57
CA PHE A 85 -4.82 6.17 2.33
C PHE A 85 -5.18 7.63 2.60
N SER A 86 -4.70 8.53 1.74
CA SER A 86 -5.05 9.95 1.78
C SER A 86 -6.56 10.14 1.58
N LEU A 87 -7.11 11.19 2.18
CA LEU A 87 -8.51 11.58 2.05
C LEU A 87 -8.89 11.80 0.57
N GLY A 88 -10.03 11.26 0.15
CA GLY A 88 -10.59 11.46 -1.21
C GLY A 88 -10.52 10.24 -2.12
N VAL A 89 -9.85 9.15 -1.73
CA VAL A 89 -9.83 7.92 -2.53
C VAL A 89 -11.05 7.04 -2.19
N SER A 90 -11.96 6.86 -3.14
CA SER A 90 -13.10 5.93 -3.00
C SER A 90 -12.62 4.48 -3.16
N LEU A 91 -12.22 3.86 -2.05
CA LEU A 91 -11.73 2.47 -2.04
C LEU A 91 -12.77 1.47 -1.53
N ARG A 92 -13.96 1.92 -1.17
CA ARG A 92 -14.92 1.12 -0.40
C ARG A 92 -15.35 -0.16 -1.12
N ALA A 93 -15.58 -0.08 -2.43
CA ALA A 93 -15.96 -1.25 -3.24
C ALA A 93 -14.80 -2.24 -3.36
N VAL A 94 -13.60 -1.76 -3.70
CA VAL A 94 -12.41 -2.60 -3.90
C VAL A 94 -11.96 -3.27 -2.60
N MET A 95 -12.07 -2.57 -1.47
CA MET A 95 -11.61 -3.07 -0.18
C MET A 95 -12.42 -4.23 0.38
N PHE A 96 -13.69 -4.37 -0.01
CA PHE A 96 -14.52 -5.48 0.45
C PHE A 96 -14.03 -6.81 -0.12
N ASP A 97 -13.69 -6.81 -1.41
CA ASP A 97 -13.19 -8.01 -2.10
C ASP A 97 -11.80 -8.44 -1.62
N LEU A 98 -11.00 -7.51 -1.09
CA LEU A 98 -9.66 -7.84 -0.58
C LEU A 98 -9.69 -8.80 0.62
N LYS A 99 -10.77 -8.85 1.40
CA LYS A 99 -10.86 -9.77 2.55
C LYS A 99 -11.04 -11.23 2.16
N THR A 100 -11.62 -11.49 0.99
CA THR A 100 -11.94 -12.85 0.54
C THR A 100 -10.77 -13.50 -0.19
N LEU A 101 -9.80 -12.71 -0.66
CA LEU A 101 -8.60 -13.19 -1.31
C LEU A 101 -7.67 -13.87 -0.30
N ARG A 102 -7.44 -15.17 -0.51
CA ARG A 102 -6.46 -15.98 0.22
C ARG A 102 -5.63 -16.77 -0.77
N HIS A 103 -4.33 -16.54 -0.78
CA HIS A 103 -3.40 -17.23 -1.65
C HIS A 103 -1.99 -17.21 -1.02
N PRO A 104 -1.20 -18.30 -1.10
CA PRO A 104 0.11 -18.38 -0.45
C PRO A 104 1.12 -17.32 -0.94
N ASN A 105 0.92 -16.77 -2.14
CA ASN A 105 1.78 -15.72 -2.71
C ASN A 105 1.18 -14.31 -2.59
N LEU A 106 0.11 -14.13 -1.82
CA LEU A 106 -0.49 -12.83 -1.56
C LEU A 106 -0.35 -12.49 -0.07
N VAL A 107 -0.08 -11.23 0.22
CA VAL A 107 -0.08 -10.74 1.60
C VAL A 107 -1.50 -10.84 2.15
N GLN A 108 -1.65 -11.52 3.29
CA GLN A 108 -2.96 -11.72 3.88
C GLN A 108 -3.51 -10.41 4.43
N VAL A 109 -4.74 -10.08 4.02
CA VAL A 109 -5.52 -9.01 4.65
C VAL A 109 -6.12 -9.54 5.95
N ILE A 110 -5.80 -8.88 7.06
CA ILE A 110 -6.31 -9.19 8.40
C ILE A 110 -7.61 -8.42 8.63
N GLN A 111 -7.56 -7.09 8.45
CA GLN A 111 -8.68 -6.21 8.71
C GLN A 111 -8.72 -5.05 7.71
N VAL A 112 -9.92 -4.51 7.49
CA VAL A 112 -10.16 -3.33 6.66
C VAL A 112 -11.04 -2.39 7.46
N HIS A 113 -10.63 -1.12 7.49
CA HIS A 113 -11.35 -0.03 8.14
C HIS A 113 -11.78 0.99 7.08
N THR A 114 -13.07 1.33 7.07
CA THR A 114 -13.67 2.23 6.05
C THR A 114 -14.42 3.41 6.65
N GLU A 115 -14.35 3.63 7.96
CA GLU A 115 -15.17 4.62 8.67
C GLU A 115 -14.49 6.00 8.71
N SER A 116 -13.67 6.26 9.73
CA SER A 116 -13.01 7.56 9.93
C SER A 116 -11.66 7.67 9.22
N THR A 117 -11.03 6.54 8.94
CA THR A 117 -9.72 6.46 8.30
C THR A 117 -9.72 5.23 7.43
N VAL A 118 -9.48 5.43 6.14
CA VAL A 118 -9.41 4.32 5.19
C VAL A 118 -8.06 3.65 5.40
N GLY A 119 -8.11 2.43 5.93
CA GLY A 119 -6.92 1.67 6.32
C GLY A 119 -7.07 0.18 6.12
N ILE A 120 -5.99 -0.49 5.74
CA ILE A 120 -5.91 -1.95 5.59
C ILE A 120 -4.82 -2.46 6.53
N VAL A 121 -5.20 -3.41 7.39
CA VAL A 121 -4.26 -4.14 8.24
C VAL A 121 -3.88 -5.42 7.51
N LEU A 122 -2.57 -5.59 7.34
CA LEU A 122 -1.93 -6.63 6.56
C LEU A 122 -0.95 -7.41 7.45
N GLU A 123 -0.71 -8.66 7.09
CA GLU A 123 0.42 -9.42 7.63
C GLU A 123 1.75 -8.67 7.35
N LEU A 124 2.58 -8.52 8.38
CA LEU A 124 3.89 -7.89 8.22
C LEU A 124 4.83 -8.84 7.48
N CYS A 125 5.24 -8.44 6.29
CA CYS A 125 6.21 -9.17 5.48
C CYS A 125 7.63 -8.66 5.75
N GLY A 126 8.62 -9.45 5.30
CA GLY A 126 10.02 -9.04 5.29
C GLY A 126 10.32 -7.86 4.35
N PRO A 127 11.60 -7.59 4.06
CA PRO A 127 12.00 -6.48 3.20
C PRO A 127 11.38 -6.60 1.80
N THR A 128 11.13 -5.44 1.18
CA THR A 128 10.65 -5.41 -0.20
C THR A 128 11.67 -6.04 -1.14
N LEU A 129 11.20 -6.65 -2.23
CA LEU A 129 12.08 -7.20 -3.27
C LEU A 129 13.04 -6.12 -3.80
N PHE A 130 12.57 -4.89 -3.96
CA PHE A 130 13.41 -3.76 -4.35
C PHE A 130 14.59 -3.57 -3.40
N LYS A 131 14.34 -3.56 -2.09
CA LYS A 131 15.41 -3.45 -1.08
C LYS A 131 16.36 -4.64 -1.18
N VAL A 132 15.86 -5.86 -1.32
CA VAL A 132 16.69 -7.07 -1.44
C VAL A 132 17.59 -7.01 -2.68
N LEU A 133 17.09 -6.54 -3.82
CA LEU A 133 17.86 -6.48 -5.07
C LEU A 133 18.92 -5.37 -5.09
N HIS A 134 18.70 -4.28 -4.36
CA HIS A 134 19.60 -3.11 -4.36
C HIS A 134 20.48 -3.00 -3.12
N THR A 135 20.29 -3.88 -2.13
CA THR A 135 21.21 -3.95 -0.99
C THR A 135 22.48 -4.67 -1.43
N THR A 136 23.59 -3.95 -1.45
CA THR A 136 24.92 -4.51 -1.70
C THR A 136 25.26 -5.55 -0.62
N GLN A 137 25.89 -6.66 -1.01
CA GLN A 137 26.15 -7.86 -0.18
C GLN A 137 26.91 -7.62 1.14
N GLY A 138 27.32 -6.38 1.46
CA GLY A 138 27.98 -6.01 2.71
C GLY A 138 27.03 -5.73 3.88
N ASP A 139 25.79 -5.31 3.62
CA ASP A 139 24.79 -5.03 4.66
C ASP A 139 23.98 -6.30 4.92
N ALA A 140 24.59 -7.24 5.64
CA ALA A 140 23.99 -8.53 5.95
C ALA A 140 22.62 -8.34 6.63
N PHE A 141 21.53 -8.79 5.98
CA PHE A 141 20.20 -8.87 6.58
C PHE A 141 20.23 -9.89 7.73
N PRO A 142 20.20 -9.45 9.01
CA PRO A 142 20.32 -10.37 10.14
C PRO A 142 19.11 -11.32 10.25
N GLN A 143 17.98 -10.92 9.65
CA GLN A 143 16.68 -11.56 9.83
C GLN A 143 16.37 -12.69 8.83
N LEU A 144 17.16 -12.88 7.77
CA LEU A 144 16.91 -13.93 6.78
C LEU A 144 17.49 -15.30 7.15
N LYS A 145 18.29 -15.38 8.24
CA LYS A 145 18.88 -16.66 8.67
C LYS A 145 17.86 -17.65 9.25
N ASP A 146 16.72 -17.16 9.72
CA ASP A 146 15.75 -17.97 10.47
C ASP A 146 14.69 -18.66 9.57
N VAL A 147 14.48 -18.16 8.34
CA VAL A 147 13.48 -18.73 7.42
C VAL A 147 13.91 -20.11 6.88
N GLY A 148 15.22 -20.38 6.82
CA GLY A 148 15.76 -21.66 6.35
C GLY A 148 15.54 -22.84 7.31
N GLU A 149 15.35 -22.60 8.60
CA GLU A 149 15.20 -23.69 9.58
C GLU A 149 13.78 -24.26 9.64
N ARG A 150 12.75 -23.46 9.34
CA ARG A 150 11.35 -23.95 9.34
C ARG A 150 11.02 -24.90 8.19
N VAL A 151 11.76 -24.86 7.08
CA VAL A 151 11.56 -25.77 5.93
C VAL A 151 12.20 -27.15 6.15
N ARG A 152 13.05 -27.30 7.18
CA ARG A 152 13.68 -28.60 7.51
C ARG A 152 12.96 -29.39 8.61
N ALA A 153 11.95 -28.80 9.24
CA ALA A 153 11.27 -29.38 10.41
C ALA A 153 9.84 -29.90 10.13
N GLY A 154 9.40 -29.90 8.87
CA GLY A 154 8.15 -30.51 8.41
C GLY A 154 8.41 -31.41 7.22
#